data_AF-A0A849NCV6-F1
#
_entry.id   AF-A0A849NCV6-F1
#
_cell.length_a   1.000
_cell.length_b   1.000
_cell.length_c   1.000
_cell.angle_alpha   90.00
_cell.angle_beta   90.00
_cell.angle_gamma   90.00
#
_symmetry.space_group_name_H-M   'P 1'
#
loop_
_entity.id
_entity.type
_entity.pdbx_description
1 polymer ?
#
loop_
_entity_poly.entity_id
_entity_poly.type
_entity_poly.pdbx_seq_one_letter_code
_entity_poly.pdbx_strand_id
1 'polypeptide(L)'
;MIYKWYDEISNSDEITQGDLIFDCNIPILNSGVYETIISEEHTVEEPIDVKRVNVIVLSQACDIKNEKIDSIVLCPVFPLKQLSSINSYYKSKDGRESLRQGKEPAFHLLNNYENSNLNFPYSVVEFHRIYALPKEYLKSSLVRIDQRLRLLPPYREHLAQAFARYFMRVGLPLDIDRDAIKSL
;
A
#
# COMPACT_ATOMS: atom_id res chain seq x y z
N MET A 1 -17.11 18.09 16.87
CA MET A 1 -17.07 17.81 15.41
C MET A 1 -16.38 16.48 15.20
N ILE A 2 -16.99 15.57 14.45
CA ILE A 2 -16.35 14.32 14.02
C ILE A 2 -15.34 14.69 12.94
N TYR A 3 -14.10 14.21 13.07
CA TYR A 3 -13.04 14.49 12.10
C TYR A 3 -13.34 13.79 10.76
N LYS A 4 -13.16 14.49 9.63
CA LYS A 4 -13.28 13.91 8.28
C LYS A 4 -11.96 13.19 7.94
N TRP A 5 -11.98 11.87 7.92
CA TRP A 5 -10.77 11.04 7.69
C TRP A 5 -10.40 10.87 6.22
N TYR A 6 -11.38 11.01 5.33
CA TYR A 6 -11.25 10.71 3.91
C TYR A 6 -11.82 11.84 3.07
N ASP A 7 -11.21 12.09 1.93
CA ASP A 7 -11.81 12.81 0.83
C ASP A 7 -12.30 11.86 -0.25
N GLU A 8 -13.36 12.25 -0.96
CA GLU A 8 -13.90 11.49 -2.09
C GLU A 8 -13.31 12.05 -3.38
N ILE A 9 -12.64 11.20 -4.15
CA ILE A 9 -12.08 11.57 -5.44
C ILE A 9 -12.88 10.86 -6.53
N SER A 10 -13.36 11.62 -7.51
CA SER A 10 -14.11 11.12 -8.66
C SER A 10 -13.50 11.68 -9.94
N ASN A 11 -13.58 10.89 -11.03
CA ASN A 11 -13.18 11.31 -12.39
C ASN A 11 -11.80 11.98 -12.48
N SER A 12 -10.80 11.44 -11.77
CA SER A 12 -9.44 11.97 -11.73
C SER A 12 -8.42 10.85 -11.80
N ASP A 13 -7.40 11.03 -12.63
CA ASP A 13 -6.22 10.16 -12.75
C ASP A 13 -5.08 10.56 -11.79
N GLU A 14 -5.26 11.62 -11.00
CA GLU A 14 -4.25 12.09 -10.05
C GLU A 14 -4.03 11.05 -8.94
N ILE A 15 -2.81 10.51 -8.88
CA ILE A 15 -2.37 9.63 -7.80
C ILE A 15 -1.63 10.46 -6.77
N THR A 16 -1.95 10.25 -5.48
CA THR A 16 -1.15 10.80 -4.38
C THR A 16 -1.09 9.83 -3.21
N GLN A 17 -0.25 10.16 -2.23
CA GLN A 17 -0.12 9.36 -1.01
C GLN A 17 -1.45 9.29 -0.27
N GLY A 18 -1.81 8.10 0.21
CA GLY A 18 -3.05 7.86 0.93
C GLY A 18 -4.27 7.61 0.03
N ASP A 19 -4.11 7.53 -1.29
CA ASP A 19 -5.20 7.09 -2.17
C ASP A 19 -5.49 5.60 -1.94
N LEU A 20 -6.76 5.28 -1.70
CA LEU A 20 -7.29 3.92 -1.64
C LEU A 20 -7.81 3.54 -3.03
N ILE A 21 -7.20 2.53 -3.64
CA ILE A 21 -7.61 2.01 -4.94
C ILE A 21 -8.30 0.67 -4.70
N PHE A 22 -9.63 0.66 -4.88
CA PHE A 22 -10.43 -0.54 -4.72
C PHE A 22 -10.30 -1.46 -5.93
N ASP A 23 -10.32 -2.78 -5.68
CA ASP A 23 -10.26 -3.82 -6.71
C ASP A 23 -9.09 -3.65 -7.71
N CYS A 24 -7.94 -3.16 -7.22
CA CYS A 24 -6.76 -2.89 -8.05
C CYS A 24 -6.23 -4.20 -8.64
N ASN A 25 -6.06 -4.23 -9.97
CA ASN A 25 -5.44 -5.33 -10.68
C ASN A 25 -3.93 -5.34 -10.41
N ILE A 26 -3.45 -6.42 -9.80
CA ILE A 26 -2.04 -6.66 -9.53
C ILE A 26 -1.58 -7.82 -10.43
N PRO A 27 -0.77 -7.56 -11.46
CA PRO A 27 -0.14 -8.62 -12.25
C PRO A 27 0.76 -9.48 -11.36
N ILE A 28 0.67 -10.80 -11.50
CA ILE A 28 1.50 -11.78 -10.82
C ILE A 28 2.23 -12.58 -11.90
N LEU A 29 3.54 -12.57 -11.81
CA LEU A 29 4.38 -13.45 -12.62
C LEU A 29 4.34 -14.83 -11.98
N ASN A 30 3.86 -15.83 -12.73
CA ASN A 30 3.84 -17.22 -12.30
C ASN A 30 5.22 -17.89 -12.55
N SER A 31 5.39 -19.14 -12.11
CA SER A 31 6.66 -19.86 -12.30
C SER A 31 7.05 -20.02 -13.77
N GLY A 32 6.08 -20.27 -14.65
CA GLY A 32 6.32 -20.41 -16.09
C GLY A 32 6.95 -19.15 -16.69
N VAL A 33 6.44 -17.96 -16.34
CA VAL A 33 7.02 -16.68 -16.80
C VAL A 33 8.47 -16.54 -16.32
N TYR A 34 8.76 -16.86 -15.06
CA TYR A 34 10.14 -16.80 -14.56
C TYR A 34 11.05 -17.79 -15.27
N GLU A 35 10.58 -19.02 -15.50
CA GLU A 35 11.35 -20.06 -16.18
C GLU A 35 11.69 -19.65 -17.62
N THR A 36 10.72 -19.11 -18.37
CA THR A 36 10.94 -18.56 -19.73
C THR A 36 11.96 -17.43 -19.75
N ILE A 37 11.90 -16.50 -18.78
CA ILE A 37 12.88 -15.39 -18.68
C ILE A 37 14.28 -15.95 -18.39
N ILE A 38 14.39 -16.93 -17.49
CA ILE A 38 15.66 -17.56 -17.11
C ILE A 38 16.25 -18.36 -18.27
N SER A 39 15.42 -19.01 -19.09
CA SER A 39 15.86 -19.77 -20.28
C SER A 39 16.22 -18.86 -21.48
N GLU A 40 16.16 -17.54 -21.32
CA GLU A 40 16.36 -16.54 -22.39
C GLU A 40 15.41 -16.73 -23.58
N GLU A 41 14.28 -17.39 -23.34
CA GLU A 41 13.19 -17.49 -24.30
C GLU A 41 12.42 -16.17 -24.34
N HIS A 42 12.04 -15.76 -25.55
CA HIS A 42 11.46 -14.43 -25.76
C HIS A 42 9.93 -14.44 -25.78
N THR A 43 9.32 -15.62 -25.64
CA THR A 43 7.88 -15.83 -25.73
C THR A 43 7.37 -16.61 -24.53
N VAL A 44 6.58 -15.93 -23.70
CA VAL A 44 5.82 -16.55 -22.62
C VAL A 44 4.47 -16.96 -23.21
N GLU A 45 4.20 -18.26 -23.30
CA GLU A 45 2.91 -18.75 -23.83
C GLU A 45 1.80 -18.74 -22.76
N GLU A 46 2.17 -18.70 -21.48
CA GLU A 46 1.21 -18.67 -20.38
C GLU A 46 0.59 -17.27 -20.18
N PRO A 47 -0.72 -17.19 -19.90
CA PRO A 47 -1.36 -15.92 -19.57
C PRO A 47 -0.83 -15.37 -18.23
N ILE A 48 -0.72 -14.04 -18.14
CA ILE A 48 -0.37 -13.36 -16.89
C ILE A 48 -1.53 -13.48 -15.91
N ASP A 49 -1.24 -13.99 -14.72
CA ASP A 49 -2.20 -14.00 -13.62
C ASP A 49 -2.44 -12.59 -13.09
N VAL A 50 -3.69 -12.25 -12.82
CA VAL A 50 -4.07 -10.96 -12.24
C VAL A 50 -4.84 -11.18 -10.95
N LYS A 51 -4.31 -10.64 -9.85
CA LYS A 51 -4.98 -10.64 -8.56
C LYS A 51 -5.63 -9.30 -8.31
N ARG A 52 -6.90 -9.29 -7.93
CA ARG A 52 -7.58 -8.07 -7.51
C ARG A 52 -7.45 -7.84 -6.00
N VAL A 53 -7.00 -6.67 -5.61
CA VAL A 53 -6.71 -6.33 -4.21
C VAL A 53 -7.05 -4.86 -3.96
N ASN A 54 -7.71 -4.56 -2.84
CA ASN A 54 -7.80 -3.18 -2.39
C ASN A 54 -6.42 -2.74 -1.88
N VAL A 55 -5.94 -1.59 -2.32
CA VAL A 55 -4.59 -1.13 -1.96
C VAL A 55 -4.61 0.33 -1.53
N ILE A 56 -3.60 0.74 -0.77
CA ILE A 56 -3.35 2.13 -0.41
C ILE A 56 -1.98 2.57 -0.92
N VAL A 57 -1.91 3.80 -1.45
CA VAL A 57 -0.67 4.41 -1.93
C VAL A 57 0.19 4.90 -0.78
N LEU A 58 1.45 4.47 -0.73
CA LEU A 58 2.42 4.85 0.29
C LEU A 58 3.53 5.76 -0.22
N SER A 59 3.85 5.71 -1.52
CA SER A 59 4.80 6.64 -2.16
C SER A 59 4.46 8.10 -1.82
N GLN A 60 5.49 8.89 -1.52
CA GLN A 60 5.31 10.27 -1.07
C GLN A 60 4.72 11.16 -2.18
N ALA A 61 3.76 12.01 -1.80
CA ALA A 61 3.06 12.90 -2.74
C ALA A 61 4.02 13.80 -3.54
N CYS A 62 5.06 14.33 -2.90
CA CYS A 62 6.06 15.17 -3.53
C CYS A 62 6.88 14.42 -4.59
N ASP A 63 7.16 13.14 -4.38
CA ASP A 63 7.95 12.35 -5.33
C ASP A 63 7.13 11.95 -6.54
N ILE A 64 5.83 11.65 -6.34
CA ILE A 64 4.88 11.38 -7.41
C ILE A 64 4.73 12.62 -8.30
N LYS A 65 4.43 13.79 -7.71
CA LYS A 65 4.13 15.03 -8.45
C LYS A 65 5.32 15.57 -9.24
N ASN A 66 6.54 15.41 -8.71
CA ASN A 66 7.75 15.89 -9.36
C ASN A 66 8.32 14.86 -10.36
N GLU A 67 7.57 13.82 -10.71
CA GLU A 67 7.97 12.78 -11.68
C GLU A 67 9.31 12.12 -11.30
N LYS A 68 9.62 12.04 -10.00
CA LYS A 68 10.89 11.49 -9.49
C LYS A 68 10.89 9.96 -9.43
N ILE A 69 9.72 9.34 -9.54
CA ILE A 69 9.52 7.90 -9.43
C ILE A 69 8.66 7.39 -10.58
N ASP A 70 9.05 6.25 -11.13
CA ASP A 70 8.31 5.54 -12.18
C ASP A 70 7.43 4.42 -11.62
N SER A 71 7.66 4.04 -10.36
CA SER A 71 6.93 2.99 -9.66
C SER A 71 6.32 3.52 -8.37
N ILE A 72 5.10 3.08 -8.09
CA ILE A 72 4.31 3.48 -6.92
C ILE A 72 4.26 2.32 -5.93
N VAL A 73 4.66 2.61 -4.70
CA VAL A 73 4.60 1.67 -3.57
C VAL A 73 3.18 1.64 -3.02
N LEU A 74 2.65 0.43 -2.92
CA LEU A 74 1.30 0.14 -2.46
C LEU A 74 1.34 -0.94 -1.37
N CYS A 75 0.42 -0.87 -0.41
CA CYS A 75 0.15 -1.97 0.50
C CYS A 75 -1.31 -2.43 0.39
N PRO A 76 -1.59 -3.74 0.57
CA PRO A 76 -2.95 -4.23 0.58
C PRO A 76 -3.73 -3.71 1.79
N VAL A 77 -5.03 -3.55 1.57
CA VAL A 77 -6.02 -3.14 2.54
C VAL A 77 -7.12 -4.19 2.57
N PHE A 78 -7.51 -4.63 3.76
CA PHE A 78 -8.63 -5.55 3.91
C PHE A 78 -9.44 -5.25 5.18
N PRO A 79 -10.72 -5.66 5.23
CA PRO A 79 -11.56 -5.40 6.39
C PRO A 79 -10.96 -5.97 7.67
N LEU A 80 -11.07 -5.23 8.78
CA LEU A 80 -10.61 -5.68 10.10
C LEU A 80 -11.22 -7.04 10.47
N LYS A 81 -12.47 -7.29 10.06
CA LYS A 81 -13.14 -8.58 10.27
C LYS A 81 -12.37 -9.76 9.66
N GLN A 82 -11.73 -9.57 8.51
CA GLN A 82 -10.91 -10.60 7.87
C GLN A 82 -9.59 -10.83 8.64
N LEU A 83 -8.98 -9.78 9.20
CA LEU A 83 -7.84 -9.95 10.11
C LEU A 83 -8.24 -10.80 11.34
N SER A 84 -9.39 -10.49 11.92
CA SER A 84 -9.94 -11.22 13.07
C SER A 84 -10.27 -12.68 12.77
N SER A 85 -10.54 -13.07 11.52
CA SER A 85 -10.70 -14.48 11.14
C SER A 85 -9.38 -15.23 11.00
N ILE A 86 -8.31 -14.53 10.61
CA ILE A 86 -6.97 -15.12 10.47
C ILE A 86 -6.32 -15.29 11.85
N ASN A 87 -6.49 -14.32 12.75
CA ASN A 87 -5.97 -14.38 14.10
C ASN A 87 -7.02 -13.92 15.12
N SER A 88 -7.42 -14.84 16.00
CA SER A 88 -8.46 -14.63 17.01
C SER A 88 -8.11 -13.56 18.05
N TYR A 89 -6.83 -13.22 18.22
CA TYR A 89 -6.40 -12.11 19.07
C TYR A 89 -7.11 -10.80 18.69
N TYR A 90 -7.28 -10.53 17.40
CA TYR A 90 -7.94 -9.32 16.91
C TYR A 90 -9.47 -9.37 17.00
N LYS A 91 -10.07 -10.45 17.53
CA LYS A 91 -11.49 -10.46 17.96
C LYS A 91 -11.65 -9.83 19.34
N SER A 92 -10.61 -9.90 20.18
CA SER A 92 -10.64 -9.36 21.54
C SER A 92 -10.71 -7.83 21.55
N LYS A 93 -11.13 -7.25 22.68
CA LYS A 93 -11.08 -5.80 22.88
C LYS A 93 -9.63 -5.31 22.86
N ASP A 94 -8.74 -6.04 23.51
CA ASP A 94 -7.33 -5.66 23.66
C ASP A 94 -6.58 -5.67 22.33
N GLY A 95 -6.80 -6.68 21.48
CA GLY A 95 -6.18 -6.73 20.16
C GLY A 95 -6.65 -5.61 19.23
N ARG A 96 -7.93 -5.24 19.30
CA ARG A 96 -8.47 -4.09 18.55
C ARG A 96 -7.92 -2.76 19.09
N GLU A 97 -7.77 -2.64 20.39
CA GLU A 97 -7.17 -1.46 21.02
C GLU A 97 -5.65 -1.36 20.71
N SER A 98 -4.94 -2.49 20.64
CA SER A 98 -3.54 -2.56 20.21
C SER A 98 -3.36 -2.01 18.78
N LEU A 99 -4.22 -2.43 17.85
CA LEU A 99 -4.27 -1.91 16.48
C LEU A 99 -4.56 -0.40 16.46
N ARG A 100 -5.57 0.05 17.23
CA ARG A 100 -5.94 1.48 17.31
C ARG A 100 -4.81 2.35 17.84
N GLN A 101 -4.03 1.82 18.79
CA GLN A 101 -2.86 2.48 19.37
C GLN A 101 -1.61 2.41 18.47
N GLY A 102 -1.66 1.68 17.35
CA GLY A 102 -0.53 1.49 16.44
C GLY A 102 0.60 0.65 17.03
N LYS A 103 0.29 -0.23 17.99
CA LYS A 103 1.26 -1.13 18.64
C LYS A 103 1.64 -2.32 17.78
N GLU A 104 0.79 -2.69 16.82
CA GLU A 104 1.03 -3.78 15.88
C GLU A 104 1.92 -3.29 14.72
N PRO A 105 3.21 -3.62 14.66
CA PRO A 105 4.12 -2.96 13.72
C PRO A 105 3.79 -3.24 12.27
N ALA A 106 3.17 -4.39 11.99
CA ALA A 106 2.88 -4.85 10.64
C ALA A 106 1.50 -4.42 10.11
N PHE A 107 0.66 -3.82 10.95
CA PHE A 107 -0.69 -3.44 10.59
C PHE A 107 -0.98 -2.00 10.96
N HIS A 108 -1.73 -1.30 10.11
CA HIS A 108 -2.22 0.04 10.40
C HIS A 108 -3.74 0.08 10.26
N LEU A 109 -4.43 0.45 11.34
CA LEU A 109 -5.90 0.52 11.34
C LEU A 109 -6.37 1.75 10.56
N LEU A 110 -7.21 1.50 9.56
CA LEU A 110 -7.99 2.48 8.82
C LEU A 110 -9.40 2.62 9.43
N ASN A 111 -9.88 3.85 9.51
CA ASN A 111 -11.22 4.16 9.97
C ASN A 111 -12.26 3.70 8.94
N ASN A 112 -13.53 3.65 9.33
CA ASN A 112 -14.61 3.41 8.38
C ASN A 112 -15.00 4.68 7.63
N TYR A 113 -15.68 4.48 6.50
CA TYR A 113 -16.32 5.52 5.70
C TYR A 113 -17.64 4.99 5.15
N GLU A 114 -18.70 5.78 5.18
CA GLU A 114 -19.98 5.38 4.62
C GLU A 114 -20.72 6.61 4.08
N ASN A 115 -21.18 6.51 2.84
CA ASN A 115 -22.11 7.44 2.21
C ASN A 115 -23.18 6.62 1.43
N SER A 116 -24.01 7.27 0.62
CA SER A 116 -25.06 6.58 -0.15
C SER A 116 -24.55 5.60 -1.20
N ASN A 117 -23.31 5.75 -1.67
CA ASN A 117 -22.76 5.05 -2.83
C ASN A 117 -21.59 4.12 -2.49
N LEU A 118 -20.97 4.30 -1.32
CA LEU A 118 -19.72 3.66 -0.92
C LEU A 118 -19.76 3.35 0.57
N ASN A 119 -19.49 2.07 0.89
CA ASN A 119 -19.30 1.59 2.25
C ASN A 119 -17.91 0.97 2.38
N PHE A 120 -17.07 1.60 3.20
CA PHE A 120 -15.73 1.15 3.55
C PHE A 120 -15.70 0.85 5.06
N PRO A 121 -15.67 -0.42 5.48
CA PRO A 121 -15.62 -0.76 6.89
C PRO A 121 -14.26 -0.39 7.50
N TYR A 122 -14.18 -0.43 8.84
CA TYR A 122 -12.87 -0.46 9.51
C TYR A 122 -11.99 -1.54 8.88
N SER A 123 -10.84 -1.12 8.40
CA SER A 123 -9.94 -1.93 7.58
C SER A 123 -8.52 -1.82 8.09
N VAL A 124 -7.64 -2.70 7.66
CA VAL A 124 -6.23 -2.68 8.04
C VAL A 124 -5.37 -2.63 6.79
N VAL A 125 -4.34 -1.80 6.82
CA VAL A 125 -3.22 -1.88 5.89
C VAL A 125 -2.27 -2.95 6.41
N GLU A 126 -1.82 -3.86 5.56
CA GLU A 126 -0.80 -4.86 5.90
C GLU A 126 0.54 -4.48 5.27
N PHE A 127 1.56 -4.29 6.11
CA PHE A 127 2.89 -3.88 5.67
C PHE A 127 3.81 -5.06 5.29
N HIS A 128 3.45 -6.30 5.63
CA HIS A 128 4.19 -7.50 5.21
C HIS A 128 4.26 -7.66 3.69
N ARG A 129 3.27 -7.13 2.99
CA ARG A 129 3.15 -7.26 1.55
C ARG A 129 3.20 -5.89 0.92
N ILE A 130 4.16 -5.71 0.03
CA ILE A 130 4.32 -4.50 -0.76
C ILE A 130 4.14 -4.87 -2.21
N TYR A 131 3.35 -4.06 -2.91
CA TYR A 131 3.30 -4.05 -4.35
C TYR A 131 4.00 -2.80 -4.86
N ALA A 132 4.70 -2.93 -5.98
CA ALA A 132 5.28 -1.82 -6.69
C ALA A 132 4.75 -1.90 -8.13
N LEU A 133 3.92 -0.94 -8.51
CA LEU A 133 3.30 -0.91 -9.84
C LEU A 133 3.77 0.32 -10.62
N PRO A 134 3.96 0.22 -11.95
CA PRO A 134 4.28 1.37 -12.77
C PRO A 134 3.24 2.48 -12.61
N LYS A 135 3.71 3.71 -12.45
CA LYS A 135 2.85 4.89 -12.26
C LYS A 135 1.85 5.05 -13.41
N GLU A 136 2.31 4.91 -14.65
CA GLU A 136 1.46 5.05 -15.83
C GLU A 136 0.40 3.94 -15.95
N TYR A 137 0.72 2.73 -15.49
CA TYR A 137 -0.26 1.66 -15.38
C TYR A 137 -1.38 2.02 -14.39
N LEU A 138 -1.02 2.54 -13.21
CA LEU A 138 -2.01 2.96 -12.22
C LEU A 138 -2.84 4.16 -12.70
N LYS A 139 -2.23 5.18 -13.31
CA LYS A 139 -2.98 6.33 -13.86
C LYS A 139 -4.02 5.85 -14.87
N SER A 140 -3.62 4.94 -15.76
CA SER A 140 -4.51 4.35 -16.76
C SER A 140 -5.65 3.53 -16.17
N SER A 141 -5.43 2.88 -15.02
CA SER A 141 -6.49 2.13 -14.34
C SER A 141 -7.46 3.04 -13.58
N LEU A 142 -6.98 4.17 -13.03
CA LEU A 142 -7.82 5.12 -12.28
C LEU A 142 -8.88 5.82 -13.14
N VAL A 143 -8.65 6.01 -14.44
CA VAL A 143 -9.65 6.56 -15.37
C VAL A 143 -10.94 5.74 -15.39
N ARG A 144 -10.88 4.45 -15.01
CA ARG A 144 -12.01 3.52 -14.98
C ARG A 144 -12.68 3.43 -13.61
N ILE A 145 -12.20 4.18 -12.61
CA ILE A 145 -12.71 4.16 -11.24
C ILE A 145 -13.56 5.40 -11.01
N ASP A 146 -14.87 5.19 -10.87
CA ASP A 146 -15.84 6.27 -10.67
C ASP A 146 -15.60 7.04 -9.37
N GLN A 147 -15.27 6.32 -8.29
CA GLN A 147 -15.09 6.88 -6.97
C GLN A 147 -14.01 6.14 -6.18
N ARG A 148 -13.12 6.89 -5.55
CA ARG A 148 -12.13 6.39 -4.59
C ARG A 148 -12.01 7.28 -3.36
N LEU A 149 -11.35 6.76 -2.33
CA LEU A 149 -11.08 7.52 -1.10
C LEU A 149 -9.62 7.96 -1.03
N ARG A 150 -9.39 9.13 -0.47
CA ARG A 150 -8.05 9.68 -0.19
C ARG A 150 -7.94 10.00 1.29
N LEU A 151 -6.92 9.49 1.98
CA LEU A 151 -6.69 9.86 3.38
C LEU A 151 -6.36 11.35 3.49
N LEU A 152 -7.07 12.04 4.39
CA LEU A 152 -6.76 13.42 4.74
C LEU A 152 -5.64 13.47 5.80
N PRO A 153 -4.79 14.50 5.80
CA PRO A 153 -3.92 14.79 6.95
C PRO A 153 -4.73 14.92 8.23
N PRO A 154 -4.18 14.67 9.44
CA PRO A 154 -2.87 14.09 9.72
C PRO A 154 -2.83 12.56 9.51
N TYR A 155 -3.94 11.96 9.05
CA TYR A 155 -4.07 10.50 9.03
C TYR A 155 -3.08 9.84 8.06
N ARG A 156 -2.92 10.46 6.90
CA ARG A 156 -1.94 10.06 5.90
C ARG A 156 -0.50 10.11 6.44
N GLU A 157 -0.14 11.13 7.20
CA GLU A 157 1.19 11.27 7.79
C GLU A 157 1.42 10.18 8.86
N HIS A 158 0.39 9.83 9.64
CA HIS A 158 0.46 8.73 10.59
C HIS A 158 0.67 7.37 9.89
N LEU A 159 0.01 7.14 8.76
CA LEU A 159 0.22 5.96 7.92
C LEU A 159 1.67 5.89 7.42
N ALA A 160 2.17 6.98 6.84
CA ALA A 160 3.54 7.05 6.34
C ALA A 160 4.58 6.79 7.46
N GLN A 161 4.34 7.36 8.65
CA GLN A 161 5.19 7.13 9.82
C GLN A 161 5.13 5.67 10.30
N ALA A 162 3.95 5.05 10.30
CA ALA A 162 3.78 3.64 10.68
C ALA A 162 4.53 2.71 9.71
N PHE A 163 4.43 2.98 8.41
CA PHE A 163 5.16 2.24 7.39
C PHE A 163 6.68 2.38 7.55
N ALA A 164 7.18 3.59 7.81
CA ALA A 164 8.60 3.80 8.06
C ALA A 164 9.09 3.02 9.29
N ARG A 165 8.36 3.06 10.41
CA ARG A 165 8.69 2.31 11.63
C ARG A 165 8.74 0.80 11.42
N TYR A 166 7.94 0.25 10.50
CA TYR A 166 7.95 -1.18 10.21
C TYR A 166 9.31 -1.63 9.63
N PHE A 167 9.92 -0.84 8.75
CA PHE A 167 11.20 -1.15 8.10
C PHE A 167 12.44 -0.69 8.87
N MET A 168 12.36 0.41 9.62
CA MET A 168 13.50 1.05 10.29
C MET A 168 14.04 0.27 11.51
N ARG A 169 14.08 -1.06 11.50
CA ARG A 169 14.72 -1.84 12.57
C ARG A 169 16.23 -1.66 12.47
N VAL A 170 16.76 -0.76 13.31
CA VAL A 170 18.16 -0.31 13.28
C VAL A 170 19.08 -1.42 13.82
N GLY A 171 20.05 -1.84 13.00
CA GLY A 171 21.26 -2.51 13.48
C GLY A 171 22.23 -1.46 14.06
N LEU A 172 23.03 -1.83 15.07
CA LEU A 172 24.03 -0.91 15.64
C LEU A 172 24.97 -0.40 14.53
N PRO A 173 25.14 0.92 14.38
CA PRO A 173 25.93 1.47 13.28
C PRO A 173 27.41 1.14 13.50
N LEU A 174 27.99 0.39 12.55
CA LEU A 174 29.42 0.39 12.28
C LEU A 174 29.64 1.39 11.13
N ASP A 175 30.54 2.36 11.32
CA ASP A 175 30.79 3.38 10.30
C ASP A 175 31.47 2.76 9.06
N ILE A 176 31.26 3.38 7.90
CA ILE A 176 31.95 2.98 6.67
C ILE A 176 33.39 3.51 6.74
N ASP A 177 34.36 2.69 6.34
CA ASP A 177 35.75 3.13 6.28
C ASP A 177 35.89 4.33 5.32
N ARG A 178 36.21 5.49 5.89
CA ARG A 178 36.32 6.74 5.15
C ARG A 178 37.51 6.78 4.20
N ASP A 179 38.60 6.10 4.54
CA ASP A 179 39.84 6.13 3.76
C ASP A 179 39.74 5.18 2.55
N ALA A 180 39.02 4.06 2.71
CA ALA A 180 38.61 3.20 1.60
C ALA A 180 37.71 3.93 0.59
N ILE A 181 36.79 4.80 1.04
CA ILE A 181 35.91 5.56 0.13
C ILE A 181 36.67 6.66 -0.61
N LYS A 182 37.60 7.35 0.04
CA LYS A 182 38.40 8.43 -0.58
C LYS A 182 39.38 7.93 -1.65
N SER A 183 39.63 6.62 -1.71
CA SER A 183 40.58 6.00 -2.63
C SER A 183 39.92 5.35 -3.87
N LEU A 184 38.59 5.41 -4.00
CA LEU A 184 37.84 5.08 -5.22
C LEU A 184 37.80 6.26 -6.20
#